data_AF-A0A849QH82-F1
#
_entry.id   AF-A0A849QH82-F1
#
_cell.length_a   1.000
_cell.length_b   1.000
_cell.length_c   1.000
_cell.angle_alpha   90.00
_cell.angle_beta   90.00
_cell.angle_gamma   90.00
#
_symmetry.space_group_name_H-M   'P 1'
#
loop_
_entity.id
_entity.type
_entity.pdbx_description
1 polymer ?
#
loop_
_entity_poly.entity_id
_entity_poly.type
_entity_poly.pdbx_seq_one_letter_code
_entity_poly.pdbx_strand_id
1 'polypeptide(L)'
;MEGYEVIQSELRRDPDAYPFFILISNGRANVCLHENSALEETIEIASRIKAEGIYSTVIDTEVGAIRFGFARQISDALGARHLKLEDLRSDSIVNAVKFSTGM
;
A
#
# COMPACT_ATOMS: atom_id res chain seq x y z
N MET A 1 0.31 12.32 0.54
CA MET A 1 0.01 10.98 1.10
C MET A 1 0.94 10.84 2.29
N GLU A 2 0.46 11.15 3.49
CA GLU A 2 1.32 11.45 4.66
C GLU A 2 2.35 10.34 4.95
N GLY A 3 1.99 9.06 4.79
CA GLY A 3 2.92 7.95 5.02
C GLY A 3 4.15 7.95 4.09
N TYR A 4 4.00 8.36 2.83
CA TYR A 4 5.13 8.51 1.91
C TYR A 4 6.02 9.68 2.32
N GLU A 5 5.44 10.80 2.76
CA GLU A 5 6.19 11.95 3.26
C GLU A 5 6.99 11.61 4.52
N VAL A 6 6.46 10.75 5.40
CA VAL A 6 7.19 10.20 6.55
C VAL A 6 8.38 9.37 6.10
N ILE A 7 8.21 8.46 5.14
CA ILE A 7 9.33 7.66 4.60
C ILE A 7 10.41 8.57 4.00
N GLN A 8 10.00 9.58 3.22
CA GLN A 8 10.92 10.56 2.66
C GLN A 8 11.69 11.33 3.73
N SER A 9 11.01 11.69 4.83
CA SER A 9 11.64 12.35 5.96
C SER A 9 12.67 11.46 6.65
N GLU A 10 12.35 10.19 6.84
CA GLU A 10 13.25 9.20 7.45
C GLU A 10 14.47 8.91 6.57
N LEU A 11 14.29 8.69 5.27
CA LEU A 11 15.40 8.47 4.33
C LEU A 11 16.34 9.67 4.20
N ARG A 12 15.83 10.89 4.38
CA ARG A 12 16.69 12.09 4.47
C ARG A 12 17.50 12.13 5.76
N ARG A 13 16.96 11.61 6.87
CA ARG A 13 17.64 11.56 8.16
C ARG A 13 18.66 10.43 8.22
N ASP A 14 18.30 9.28 7.68
CA ASP A 14 19.07 8.04 7.64
C ASP A 14 18.95 7.39 6.25
N PRO A 15 19.90 7.68 5.34
CA PRO A 15 19.88 7.12 3.99
C PRO A 15 20.04 5.59 3.93
N ASP A 16 20.54 4.97 5.00
CA ASP A 16 20.72 3.52 5.09
C ASP A 16 19.48 2.81 5.66
N ALA A 17 18.44 3.56 6.04
CA ALA A 17 17.18 2.99 6.50
C ALA A 17 16.50 2.17 5.41
N TYR A 18 15.87 1.06 5.80
CA TYR A 18 15.14 0.18 4.89
C TYR A 18 13.63 0.23 5.18
N PRO A 19 12.91 1.25 4.66
CA PRO A 19 11.51 1.44 4.97
C PRO A 19 10.65 0.34 4.34
N PHE A 20 9.62 -0.06 5.08
CA PHE A 20 8.58 -0.97 4.60
C PHE A 20 7.23 -0.29 4.70
N PHE A 21 6.50 -0.24 3.58
CA PHE A 21 5.21 0.45 3.49
C PHE A 21 4.05 -0.55 3.53
N ILE A 22 3.12 -0.38 4.48
CA ILE A 22 1.92 -1.20 4.57
C ILE A 22 0.70 -0.31 4.38
N LEU A 23 -0.07 -0.56 3.32
CA LEU A 23 -1.35 0.09 3.07
C LEU A 23 -2.49 -0.85 3.47
N ILE A 24 -3.32 -0.43 4.42
CA ILE A 24 -4.52 -1.18 4.82
C ILE A 24 -5.75 -0.38 4.36
N SER A 25 -6.46 -0.86 3.33
CA SER A 25 -7.53 -0.08 2.71
C SER A 25 -8.46 -0.95 1.85
N ASN A 26 -9.71 -0.51 1.64
CA ASN A 26 -10.61 -1.06 0.62
C ASN A 26 -10.35 -0.43 -0.78
N GLY A 27 -9.31 0.40 -0.89
CA GLY A 27 -8.86 1.05 -2.11
C GLY A 27 -9.75 2.17 -2.64
N ARG A 28 -10.86 2.48 -1.98
CA ARG A 28 -11.75 3.56 -2.42
C ARG A 28 -11.14 4.92 -2.12
N ALA A 29 -10.60 5.55 -3.15
CA ALA A 29 -10.22 6.95 -3.10
C ALA A 29 -11.48 7.82 -3.32
N ASN A 30 -11.80 8.67 -2.35
CA ASN A 30 -13.04 9.48 -2.31
C ASN A 30 -12.78 10.98 -2.35
N VAL A 31 -11.51 11.41 -2.29
CA VAL A 31 -11.09 12.81 -2.34
C VAL A 31 -10.02 12.94 -3.44
N CYS A 32 -10.28 13.80 -4.42
CA CYS A 32 -9.28 14.22 -5.39
C CYS A 32 -8.52 15.43 -4.83
N LEU A 33 -7.21 15.45 -4.98
CA LEU A 33 -6.38 16.61 -4.67
C LEU A 33 -6.29 17.57 -5.87
N HIS A 34 -6.50 17.08 -7.11
CA HIS A 34 -6.43 17.81 -8.37
C HIS A 34 -7.66 17.51 -9.28
N GLU A 35 -7.59 17.88 -10.57
CA GLU A 35 -8.67 17.68 -11.56
C GLU A 35 -8.83 16.24 -12.05
N ASN A 36 -7.90 15.33 -11.70
CA ASN A 36 -7.94 13.93 -12.08
C ASN A 36 -8.89 13.12 -11.17
N SER A 37 -9.19 11.87 -11.55
CA SER A 37 -9.91 10.99 -10.63
C SER A 37 -9.04 10.63 -9.41
N ALA A 38 -9.64 10.52 -8.23
CA ALA A 38 -8.93 10.21 -7.00
C ALA A 38 -8.15 8.88 -7.09
N LEU A 39 -8.63 7.93 -7.91
CA LEU A 39 -7.95 6.67 -8.17
C LEU A 39 -6.69 6.85 -9.01
N GLU A 40 -6.73 7.69 -10.06
CA GLU A 40 -5.55 7.97 -10.89
C GLU A 40 -4.43 8.63 -10.08
N GLU A 41 -4.76 9.61 -9.24
CA GLU A 41 -3.79 10.24 -8.33
C GLU A 41 -3.20 9.22 -7.35
N THR A 42 -4.04 8.32 -6.83
CA THR A 42 -3.57 7.25 -5.94
C THR A 42 -2.61 6.31 -6.65
N ILE A 43 -2.91 5.94 -7.91
CA ILE A 43 -2.05 5.10 -8.75
C ILE A 43 -0.74 5.80 -9.07
N GLU A 44 -0.76 7.10 -9.32
CA GLU A 44 0.45 7.89 -9.58
C GLU A 44 1.38 7.89 -8.36
N ILE A 45 0.85 8.16 -7.18
CA ILE A 45 1.63 8.14 -5.94
C ILE A 45 2.16 6.72 -5.65
N ALA A 46 1.33 5.70 -5.84
CA ALA A 46 1.74 4.30 -5.72
C ALA A 46 2.92 3.96 -6.65
N SER A 47 2.86 4.44 -7.90
CA SER A 47 3.93 4.22 -8.88
C SER A 47 5.23 4.93 -8.48
N ARG A 48 5.16 6.11 -7.86
CA ARG A 48 6.33 6.81 -7.32
C ARG A 48 6.97 6.05 -6.17
N ILE A 49 6.18 5.55 -5.21
CA ILE A 49 6.67 4.71 -4.10
C ILE A 49 7.43 3.49 -4.63
N LYS A 50 6.89 2.82 -5.66
CA LYS A 50 7.55 1.69 -6.32
C LYS A 50 8.88 2.08 -6.97
N ALA A 51 8.92 3.22 -7.68
CA ALA A 51 10.11 3.69 -8.39
C ALA A 51 11.29 3.97 -7.45
N GLU A 52 11.01 4.27 -6.18
CA GLU A 52 12.03 4.46 -5.14
C GLU A 52 12.49 3.16 -4.47
N GLY A 53 11.97 2.01 -4.89
CA GLY A 53 12.36 0.71 -4.36
C GLY A 53 11.83 0.40 -2.97
N ILE A 54 10.78 1.11 -2.51
CA ILE A 54 10.17 0.88 -1.20
C ILE A 54 9.34 -0.40 -1.24
N TYR A 55 9.76 -1.39 -0.44
CA TYR A 55 9.01 -2.63 -0.29
C TYR A 55 7.64 -2.36 0.33
N SER A 56 6.61 -2.89 -0.32
CA SER A 56 5.23 -2.55 0.00
C SER A 56 4.33 -3.78 0.14
N THR A 57 3.34 -3.69 1.02
CA THR A 57 2.24 -4.65 1.12
C THR A 57 0.92 -3.91 1.21
N VAL A 58 -0.07 -4.37 0.44
CA VAL A 58 -1.45 -3.90 0.53
C VAL A 58 -2.29 -4.97 1.21
N ILE A 59 -2.99 -4.59 2.27
CA ILE A 59 -4.00 -5.38 2.96
C ILE A 59 -5.37 -4.83 2.56
N ASP A 60 -6.02 -5.55 1.65
CA ASP A 60 -7.35 -5.25 1.14
C ASP A 60 -8.41 -5.56 2.19
N THR A 61 -9.20 -4.55 2.55
CA THR A 61 -10.28 -4.65 3.54
C THR A 61 -11.67 -4.82 2.92
N GLU A 62 -11.79 -4.94 1.59
CA GLU A 62 -13.06 -5.29 0.94
C GLU A 62 -13.58 -6.65 1.43
N VAL A 63 -14.87 -6.70 1.76
CA VAL A 63 -15.57 -7.91 2.22
C VAL A 63 -16.84 -8.11 1.41
N GLY A 64 -17.28 -9.37 1.29
CA GLY A 64 -18.53 -9.73 0.61
C GLY A 64 -18.37 -10.06 -0.88
N ALA A 65 -19.50 -10.30 -1.53
CA ALA A 65 -19.57 -10.81 -2.91
C ALA A 65 -19.32 -9.72 -3.98
N ILE A 66 -19.59 -8.45 -3.66
CA ILE A 66 -19.34 -7.32 -4.56
C ILE A 66 -18.01 -6.69 -4.16
N ARG A 67 -17.06 -6.64 -5.09
CA ARG A 67 -15.73 -6.05 -4.91
C ARG A 67 -15.41 -5.13 -6.07
N PHE A 68 -14.88 -3.97 -5.77
CA PHE A 68 -14.52 -2.97 -6.78
C PHE A 68 -13.07 -3.14 -7.25
N GLY A 69 -12.24 -3.84 -6.47
CA GLY A 69 -10.89 -4.22 -6.89
C GLY A 69 -9.90 -3.06 -6.94
N PHE A 70 -10.21 -1.93 -6.30
CA PHE A 70 -9.33 -0.77 -6.27
C PHE A 70 -8.04 -1.04 -5.48
N ALA A 71 -8.13 -1.75 -4.35
CA ALA A 71 -6.95 -2.14 -3.58
C ALA A 71 -5.97 -2.97 -4.42
N ARG A 72 -6.50 -3.80 -5.33
CA ARG A 72 -5.68 -4.57 -6.27
C ARG A 72 -4.94 -3.66 -7.25
N GLN A 73 -5.63 -2.72 -7.87
CA GLN A 73 -5.00 -1.75 -8.79
C GLN A 73 -3.89 -0.95 -8.11
N ILE A 74 -4.12 -0.52 -6.87
CA ILE A 74 -3.12 0.19 -6.07
C ILE A 74 -1.93 -0.74 -5.76
N SER A 75 -2.17 -1.99 -5.41
CA SER A 75 -1.10 -2.96 -5.13
C SER A 75 -0.23 -3.24 -6.36
N ASP A 76 -0.84 -3.34 -7.54
CA ASP A 76 -0.12 -3.57 -8.79
C ASP A 76 0.76 -2.35 -9.13
N ALA A 77 0.24 -1.13 -8.94
CA ALA A 77 0.99 0.13 -9.10
C ALA A 77 2.15 0.27 -8.10
N LEU A 78 1.94 -0.14 -6.84
CA LEU A 78 2.98 -0.19 -5.81
C LEU A 78 4.01 -1.30 -6.07
N GLY A 79 3.71 -2.29 -6.92
CA GLY A 79 4.50 -3.52 -6.99
C GLY A 79 4.47 -4.30 -5.68
N ALA A 80 3.39 -4.13 -4.90
CA ALA A 80 3.25 -4.65 -3.56
C ALA A 80 2.70 -6.07 -3.54
N ARG A 81 2.96 -6.78 -2.44
CA ARG A 81 2.18 -7.98 -2.11
C ARG A 81 0.75 -7.58 -1.82
N HIS A 82 -0.23 -8.29 -2.38
CA HIS A 82 -1.65 -8.08 -2.12
C HIS A 82 -2.19 -9.19 -1.22
N LEU A 83 -2.71 -8.81 -0.05
CA LEU A 83 -3.29 -9.70 0.94
C LEU A 83 -4.73 -9.28 1.20
N LYS A 84 -5.63 -10.22 1.41
CA LYS A 84 -7.00 -9.90 1.83
C LYS A 84 -7.10 -10.02 3.34
N LEU A 85 -7.70 -9.04 3.99
CA LEU A 85 -7.86 -9.03 5.44
C LEU A 85 -8.67 -10.24 5.94
N GLU A 86 -9.60 -10.76 5.15
CA GLU A 86 -10.37 -11.96 5.49
C GLU A 86 -9.48 -13.22 5.61
N ASP A 87 -8.46 -13.35 4.74
CA ASP A 87 -7.49 -14.45 4.77
C ASP A 87 -6.55 -14.30 5.99
N LEU A 88 -6.25 -13.06 6.38
CA LEU A 88 -5.44 -12.71 7.56
C LEU A 88 -6.18 -12.82 8.91
N ARG A 89 -7.46 -13.19 8.93
CA ARG A 89 -8.10 -13.57 10.19
C ARG A 89 -7.82 -15.03 10.54
N SER A 90 -7.58 -15.86 9.53
CA SER A 90 -7.12 -17.24 9.71
C SER A 90 -5.64 -17.30 10.10
N ASP A 91 -4.82 -16.36 9.61
CA ASP A 91 -3.40 -16.19 9.96
C ASP A 91 -3.11 -14.79 10.50
N SER A 92 -2.51 -14.61 11.69
CA SER A 92 -2.31 -13.26 12.26
C SER A 92 -1.56 -12.28 11.32
N ILE A 93 -1.98 -11.01 11.28
CA ILE A 93 -1.36 -9.93 10.49
C ILE A 93 0.16 -9.85 10.72
N VAL A 94 0.60 -10.08 11.96
CA VAL A 94 2.03 -10.09 12.32
C VAL A 94 2.81 -11.13 11.51
N ASN A 95 2.25 -12.32 11.30
CA ASN A 95 2.91 -13.35 10.51
C ASN A 95 2.97 -12.94 9.03
N ALA A 96 1.90 -12.37 8.49
CA ALA A 96 1.87 -11.94 7.11
C ALA A 96 2.88 -10.83 6.80
N VAL A 97 3.10 -9.91 7.75
CA VAL A 97 4.15 -8.88 7.63
C VAL A 97 5.53 -9.51 7.66
N LYS A 98 5.81 -10.42 8.62
CA LYS A 98 7.12 -11.12 8.71
C LYS A 98 7.49 -11.85 7.42
N PHE A 99 6.53 -12.59 6.84
CA PHE A 99 6.73 -13.27 5.55
C PHE A 99 6.99 -12.33 4.38
N SER A 100 6.56 -11.08 4.48
CA SER A 100 6.71 -10.08 3.41
C SER A 100 8.04 -9.33 3.51
N THR A 101 8.65 -9.27 4.70
CA THR A 101 9.96 -8.65 4.95
C THR A 101 11.14 -9.62 4.86
N GLY A 102 10.91 -10.93 4.66
CA GLY A 102 11.99 -11.93 4.58
C GLY A 102 12.80 -12.08 5.88
N MET A 103 12.20 -11.73 7.02
CA MET A 103 12.76 -11.88 8.36
C MET A 103 12.21 -13.11 9.09
#